data_AF-A0A351D2L5-F1
#
_entry.id   AF-A0A351D2L5-F1
#
_cell.length_a   1.000
_cell.length_b   1.000
_cell.length_c   1.000
_cell.angle_alpha   90.00
_cell.angle_beta   90.00
_cell.angle_gamma   90.00
#
_symmetry.space_group_name_H-M   'P 1'
#
loop_
_entity.id
_entity.type
_entity.pdbx_description
1 polymer ?
#
loop_
_entity_poly.entity_id
_entity_poly.type
_entity_poly.pdbx_seq_one_letter_code
_entity_poly.pdbx_strand_id
1 'polypeptide(L)'
;MNRKSLTIRIYMRLIVIKSLSFVLITFSNFAVAKDFEFKIPIIQQNSGNYYIAGALEHDDQVEFLVDTGAGMVTLTEKTFKSFTGKTIKKPSKRIAVRMADGRTKAVNVYTLNHLILGEECDIGPLEVAVIPGASNNILGLDILKKSAPFAIYTFPPSLALSICGQLVPTHNKGV
;
A
#
# COMPACT_ATOMS: atom_id res chain seq x y z
N MET A 1 -37.16 -20.43 -64.34
CA MET A 1 -36.32 -19.79 -63.32
C MET A 1 -37.17 -18.80 -62.53
N ASN A 2 -37.55 -19.16 -61.29
CA ASN A 2 -38.69 -18.56 -60.59
C ASN A 2 -38.24 -17.45 -59.62
N ARG A 3 -38.50 -16.18 -59.97
CA ARG A 3 -38.03 -14.97 -59.25
C ARG A 3 -38.37 -14.92 -57.76
N LYS A 4 -39.39 -15.66 -57.30
CA LYS A 4 -39.83 -15.67 -55.89
C LYS A 4 -38.87 -16.39 -54.93
N SER A 5 -38.09 -17.36 -55.43
CA SER A 5 -37.17 -18.16 -54.59
C SER A 5 -35.89 -17.39 -54.20
N LEU A 6 -35.47 -16.44 -55.04
CA LEU A 6 -34.25 -15.66 -54.83
C LEU A 6 -34.43 -14.58 -53.75
N THR A 7 -35.61 -13.96 -53.68
CA THR A 7 -35.94 -12.89 -52.72
C THR A 7 -36.01 -13.40 -51.28
N ILE A 8 -36.48 -14.63 -51.07
CA ILE A 8 -36.59 -15.28 -49.74
C ILE A 8 -35.20 -15.60 -49.18
N ARG A 9 -34.26 -16.06 -50.02
CA ARG A 9 -32.88 -16.34 -49.61
C ARG A 9 -32.09 -15.08 -49.20
N ILE A 10 -32.43 -13.92 -49.78
CA ILE A 10 -31.79 -12.63 -49.48
C ILE A 10 -32.31 -12.07 -48.15
N TYR A 11 -33.62 -12.12 -47.90
CA TYR A 11 -34.21 -11.71 -46.61
C TYR A 11 -33.73 -12.57 -45.45
N MET A 12 -33.58 -13.89 -45.65
CA MET A 12 -33.10 -14.80 -44.62
C MET A 12 -31.61 -14.57 -44.27
N ARG A 13 -30.76 -14.17 -45.23
CA ARG A 13 -29.36 -13.78 -44.95
C ARG A 13 -29.24 -12.44 -44.24
N LEU A 14 -30.12 -11.47 -44.54
CA LEU A 14 -30.11 -10.16 -43.88
C LEU A 14 -30.61 -10.20 -42.43
N ILE A 15 -31.51 -11.13 -42.09
CA ILE A 15 -31.98 -11.34 -40.71
C ILE A 15 -30.88 -11.97 -39.84
N VAL A 16 -30.12 -12.95 -40.36
CA VAL A 16 -29.03 -13.62 -39.62
C VAL A 16 -27.84 -12.68 -39.35
N ILE A 17 -27.56 -11.73 -40.26
CA ILE A 17 -26.48 -10.75 -40.07
C ILE A 17 -26.86 -9.68 -39.03
N LYS A 18 -28.14 -9.29 -38.94
CA LYS A 18 -28.60 -8.35 -37.92
C LYS A 18 -28.67 -8.95 -36.51
N SER A 19 -28.96 -10.25 -36.38
CA SER A 19 -28.90 -10.93 -35.08
C SER A 19 -27.48 -11.26 -34.63
N LEU A 20 -26.51 -11.38 -35.55
CA LEU A 20 -25.11 -11.57 -35.19
C LEU A 20 -24.43 -10.27 -34.70
N SER A 21 -24.85 -9.11 -35.19
CA SER A 21 -24.35 -7.81 -34.72
C SER A 21 -24.97 -7.33 -33.40
N PHE A 22 -26.12 -7.87 -32.98
CA PHE A 22 -26.74 -7.48 -31.71
C PHE A 22 -26.19 -8.26 -30.49
N VAL A 23 -25.60 -9.43 -30.71
CA VAL A 23 -25.03 -10.27 -29.62
C VAL A 23 -23.62 -9.80 -29.20
N LEU A 24 -22.91 -9.03 -30.03
CA LEU A 24 -21.54 -8.62 -29.72
C LEU A 24 -21.41 -7.37 -28.80
N ILE A 25 -22.50 -6.69 -28.44
CA ILE A 25 -22.43 -5.43 -27.67
C ILE A 25 -22.65 -5.62 -26.15
N THR A 26 -22.99 -6.82 -25.67
CA THR A 26 -23.35 -7.03 -24.25
C THR A 26 -22.27 -7.66 -23.36
N PHE A 27 -21.02 -7.75 -23.81
CA PHE A 27 -19.89 -8.05 -22.93
C PHE A 27 -19.14 -6.78 -22.53
N SER A 28 -19.88 -5.76 -22.07
CA SER A 28 -19.28 -4.70 -21.26
C SER A 28 -18.78 -5.37 -19.98
N ASN A 29 -17.48 -5.59 -19.87
CA ASN A 29 -16.86 -6.02 -18.63
C ASN A 29 -17.26 -5.01 -17.54
N PHE A 30 -18.10 -5.42 -16.59
CA PHE A 30 -18.26 -4.70 -15.35
C PHE A 30 -16.93 -4.80 -14.60
N ALA A 31 -16.01 -3.87 -14.87
CA ALA A 31 -14.84 -3.69 -14.04
C ALA A 31 -15.34 -3.15 -12.70
N VAL A 32 -15.47 -4.04 -11.71
CA VAL A 32 -15.62 -3.62 -10.32
C VAL A 32 -14.29 -3.02 -9.92
N ALA A 33 -14.18 -1.69 -9.91
CA ALA A 33 -13.05 -1.01 -9.30
C ALA A 33 -13.04 -1.39 -7.82
N LYS A 34 -12.00 -2.12 -7.38
CA LYS A 34 -11.75 -2.28 -5.96
C LYS A 34 -11.12 -0.97 -5.48
N ASP A 35 -11.74 -0.32 -4.49
CA ASP A 35 -11.23 0.94 -3.92
C ASP A 35 -9.83 0.79 -3.29
N PHE A 36 -9.45 -0.45 -2.93
CA PHE A 36 -8.14 -0.79 -2.37
C PHE A 36 -7.68 -2.16 -2.88
N GLU A 37 -6.43 -2.25 -3.30
CA GLU A 37 -5.81 -3.50 -3.75
C GLU A 37 -5.41 -4.39 -2.57
N PHE A 38 -4.88 -3.78 -1.51
CA PHE A 38 -4.37 -4.46 -0.32
C PHE A 38 -5.27 -4.20 0.88
N LYS A 39 -5.60 -5.25 1.63
CA LYS A 39 -6.34 -5.14 2.90
C LYS A 39 -5.62 -5.93 3.98
N ILE A 40 -4.78 -5.24 4.72
CA ILE A 40 -3.90 -5.85 5.71
C ILE A 40 -4.62 -5.89 7.05
N PRO A 41 -4.76 -7.06 7.70
CA PRO A 41 -5.34 -7.15 9.04
C PRO A 41 -4.56 -6.28 10.03
N ILE A 42 -5.29 -5.56 10.87
CA ILE A 42 -4.71 -4.83 12.01
C ILE A 42 -5.32 -5.35 13.30
N ILE A 43 -4.58 -5.28 14.39
CA ILE A 43 -5.02 -5.75 15.70
C ILE A 43 -5.37 -4.54 16.55
N GLN A 44 -6.61 -4.50 17.05
CA GLN A 44 -6.97 -3.53 18.08
C GLN A 44 -6.54 -4.06 19.45
N GLN A 45 -5.67 -3.34 20.13
CA GLN A 45 -5.33 -3.66 21.52
C GLN A 45 -6.38 -3.11 22.48
N ASN A 46 -6.36 -3.56 23.75
CA ASN A 46 -7.29 -3.10 24.79
C ASN A 46 -7.27 -1.59 25.03
N SER A 47 -6.19 -0.91 24.65
CA SER A 47 -6.08 0.56 24.70
C SER A 47 -6.91 1.28 23.63
N GLY A 48 -7.52 0.54 22.69
CA GLY A 48 -8.27 1.06 21.54
C GLY A 48 -7.40 1.36 20.32
N ASN A 49 -6.08 1.32 20.47
CA ASN A 49 -5.11 1.57 19.40
C ASN A 49 -4.98 0.39 18.44
N TYR A 50 -4.69 0.71 17.17
CA TYR A 50 -4.50 -0.28 16.12
C TYR A 50 -3.01 -0.53 15.82
N TYR A 51 -2.66 -1.80 15.70
CA TYR A 51 -1.31 -2.26 15.40
C TYR A 51 -1.28 -3.07 14.12
N ILE A 52 -0.20 -2.93 13.36
CA ILE A 52 0.03 -3.65 12.12
C ILE A 52 1.38 -4.38 12.19
N ALA A 53 1.36 -5.66 11.82
CA ALA A 53 2.56 -6.46 11.68
C ALA A 53 3.27 -6.11 10.36
N GLY A 54 4.59 -6.24 10.37
CA GLY A 54 5.41 -6.08 9.17
C GLY A 54 6.81 -6.67 9.36
N ALA A 55 7.63 -6.50 8.34
CA ALA A 55 9.02 -6.92 8.31
C ALA A 55 9.92 -5.78 7.82
N LEU A 56 11.08 -5.62 8.45
CA LEU A 56 12.12 -4.67 8.04
C LEU A 56 13.34 -5.42 7.50
N GLU A 57 14.00 -4.85 6.50
CA GLU A 57 15.27 -5.35 5.96
C GLU A 57 15.25 -6.86 5.62
N HIS A 58 15.93 -7.73 6.39
CA HIS A 58 16.06 -9.16 6.11
C HIS A 58 14.94 -9.97 6.81
N ASP A 59 13.69 -9.55 6.62
CA ASP A 59 12.49 -10.14 7.22
C ASP A 59 12.41 -10.05 8.76
N ASP A 60 13.09 -9.06 9.33
CA ASP A 60 13.05 -8.80 10.77
C ASP A 60 11.65 -8.34 11.18
N GLN A 61 10.94 -9.22 11.88
CA GLN A 61 9.55 -9.00 12.29
C GLN A 61 9.43 -7.80 13.23
N VAL A 62 8.43 -6.96 12.94
CA VAL A 62 8.15 -5.74 13.68
C VAL A 62 6.64 -5.51 13.77
N GLU A 63 6.22 -4.87 14.85
CA GLU A 63 4.86 -4.38 15.00
C GLU A 63 4.91 -2.85 15.12
N PHE A 64 3.98 -2.18 14.43
CA PHE A 64 3.83 -0.73 14.47
C PHE A 64 2.45 -0.34 14.99
N LEU A 65 2.42 0.67 15.86
CA LEU A 65 1.22 1.46 16.13
C LEU A 65 0.90 2.28 14.88
N VAL A 66 -0.33 2.17 14.36
CA VAL A 66 -0.82 3.02 13.27
C VAL A 66 -1.19 4.39 13.83
N ASP A 67 -0.44 5.43 13.46
CA ASP A 67 -0.62 6.78 14.02
C ASP A 67 -0.74 7.83 12.90
N THR A 68 -1.97 8.26 12.65
CA THR A 68 -2.27 9.33 11.69
C THR A 68 -1.88 10.72 12.19
N GLY A 69 -1.52 10.88 13.47
CA GLY A 69 -0.95 12.09 14.05
C GLY A 69 0.57 12.19 13.92
N ALA A 70 1.25 11.08 13.60
CA ALA A 70 2.69 11.04 13.39
C ALA A 70 3.05 11.35 11.93
N GLY A 71 4.05 12.22 11.74
CA GLY A 71 4.51 12.62 10.41
C GLY A 71 5.45 11.63 9.73
N MET A 72 6.11 10.75 10.50
CA MET A 72 7.10 9.81 9.98
C MET A 72 7.12 8.49 10.74
N VAL A 73 7.71 7.46 10.13
CA VAL A 73 8.02 6.22 10.85
C VAL A 73 9.02 6.47 11.96
N THR A 74 8.71 5.92 13.13
CA THR A 74 9.65 5.91 14.24
C THR A 74 9.87 4.50 14.75
N LEU A 75 11.10 4.22 15.16
CA LEU A 75 11.49 2.95 15.77
C LEU A 75 11.96 3.16 17.20
N THR A 76 11.64 2.19 18.05
CA THR A 76 12.28 2.06 19.35
C THR A 76 13.75 1.69 19.15
N GLU A 77 14.60 2.04 20.13
CA GLU A 77 16.00 1.60 20.12
C GLU A 77 16.14 0.07 20.13
N LYS A 78 15.19 -0.63 20.77
CA LYS A 78 15.16 -2.10 20.82
C LYS A 78 14.95 -2.68 19.43
N THR A 79 13.93 -2.23 18.71
CA THR A 79 13.63 -2.67 17.34
C THR A 79 14.74 -2.29 16.38
N PHE A 80 15.28 -1.07 16.48
CA PHE A 80 16.40 -0.69 15.64
C PHE A 80 17.62 -1.60 15.84
N LYS A 81 17.98 -1.88 17.10
CA LYS A 81 19.11 -2.77 17.43
C LYS A 81 18.89 -4.21 16.97
N SER A 82 17.66 -4.71 16.94
CA SER A 82 17.41 -6.12 16.59
C SER A 82 17.80 -6.43 15.15
N PHE A 83 17.43 -5.59 14.18
CA PHE A 83 17.79 -5.82 12.77
C PHE A 83 19.16 -5.27 12.37
N THR A 84 19.71 -4.29 13.11
CA THR A 84 21.07 -3.80 12.82
C THR A 84 22.16 -4.71 13.40
N GLY A 85 21.84 -5.53 14.40
CA GLY A 85 22.80 -6.43 15.05
C GLY A 85 24.06 -5.71 15.56
N LYS A 86 25.24 -6.13 15.06
CA LYS A 86 26.55 -5.50 15.33
C LYS A 86 26.99 -4.50 14.25
N THR A 87 26.20 -4.34 13.20
CA THR A 87 26.55 -3.47 12.07
C THR A 87 26.29 -2.03 12.44
N ILE A 88 27.34 -1.20 12.37
CA ILE A 88 27.22 0.23 12.63
C ILE A 88 26.56 0.87 11.40
N LYS A 89 25.24 1.08 11.46
CA LYS A 89 24.52 1.88 10.48
C LYS A 89 24.74 3.36 10.83
N LYS A 90 25.29 4.15 9.91
CA LYS A 90 25.45 5.60 10.09
C LYS A 90 24.10 6.29 9.87
N PRO A 91 23.73 7.29 10.69
CA PRO A 91 22.53 8.07 10.44
C PRO A 91 22.65 8.85 9.13
N SER A 92 21.57 8.92 8.35
CA SER A 92 21.51 9.75 7.14
C SER A 92 21.43 11.23 7.48
N LYS A 93 20.74 11.56 8.57
CA LYS A 93 20.60 12.92 9.11
C LYS A 93 20.22 12.91 10.58
N ARG A 94 20.26 14.08 11.21
CA ARG A 94 19.74 14.34 12.54
C ARG A 94 18.65 15.40 12.44
N ILE A 95 17.50 15.16 13.06
CA ILE A 95 16.34 16.06 13.00
C ILE A 95 15.85 16.39 14.41
N ALA A 96 15.11 17.50 14.53
CA ALA A 96 14.36 17.83 15.73
C ALA A 96 12.90 17.36 15.55
N VAL A 97 12.43 16.46 16.40
CA VAL A 97 11.05 15.98 16.41
C VAL A 97 10.28 16.57 17.58
N ARG A 98 9.05 17.03 17.33
CA ARG A 98 8.12 17.46 18.38
C ARG A 98 7.28 16.25 18.81
N MET A 99 7.40 15.89 20.08
CA MET A 99 6.70 14.76 20.68
C MET A 99 5.25 15.13 21.02
N ALA A 100 4.41 14.12 21.27
CA ALA A 100 3.01 14.31 21.67
C ALA A 100 2.86 15.12 22.98
N ASP A 101 3.86 15.10 23.86
CA ASP A 101 3.91 15.92 25.09
C ASP A 101 4.36 17.37 24.84
N GLY A 102 4.55 17.77 23.58
CA GLY A 102 4.99 19.11 23.17
C GLY A 102 6.50 19.34 23.23
N ARG A 103 7.28 18.45 23.86
CA ARG A 103 8.75 18.61 23.95
C ARG A 103 9.40 18.31 22.61
N THR A 104 10.50 18.98 22.34
CA THR A 104 11.33 18.72 21.15
C THR A 104 12.53 17.86 21.52
N LYS A 105 12.82 16.83 20.71
CA LYS A 105 13.99 15.96 20.87
C LYS A 105 14.80 15.92 19.58
N ALA A 106 16.12 15.98 19.69
CA ALA A 106 17.01 15.73 18.57
C ALA A 106 17.24 14.22 18.42
N VAL A 107 16.92 13.68 17.24
CA VAL A 107 16.94 12.24 16.97
C VAL A 107 17.68 11.94 15.67
N ASN A 108 18.24 10.73 15.59
CA ASN A 108 18.90 10.24 14.40
C ASN A 108 17.88 9.62 13.45
N VAL A 109 18.06 9.89 12.15
CA VAL A 109 17.29 9.28 11.06
C VAL A 109 18.19 8.33 10.29
N TYR A 110 17.61 7.20 9.89
CA TYR A 110 18.29 6.16 9.13
C TYR A 110 17.46 5.80 7.90
N THR A 111 18.13 5.45 6.81
CA THR A 111 17.47 4.92 5.61
C THR A 111 17.45 3.40 5.69
N LEU A 112 16.27 2.83 5.49
CA LEU A 112 16.06 1.39 5.37
C LEU A 112 15.68 1.05 3.92
N ASN A 113 16.03 -0.16 3.48
CA ASN A 113 15.81 -0.57 2.09
C ASN A 113 14.39 -1.05 1.84
N HIS A 114 13.81 -1.77 2.81
CA HIS A 114 12.50 -2.39 2.67
C HIS A 114 11.72 -2.32 3.98
N LEU A 115 10.42 -2.09 3.83
CA LEU A 115 9.39 -2.32 4.84
C LEU A 115 8.28 -3.10 4.14
N ILE A 116 7.96 -4.30 4.62
CA ILE A 116 6.81 -5.05 4.16
C ILE A 116 5.74 -4.95 5.25
N LEU A 117 4.52 -4.56 4.88
CA LEU A 117 3.36 -4.57 5.77
C LEU A 117 2.52 -5.82 5.51
N GLY A 118 2.10 -6.50 6.59
CA GLY A 118 1.47 -7.82 6.46
C GLY A 118 2.41 -8.81 5.78
N GLU A 119 1.87 -9.58 4.82
CA GLU A 119 2.62 -10.60 4.08
C GLU A 119 2.98 -10.17 2.65
N GLU A 120 2.33 -9.12 2.12
CA GLU A 120 2.31 -8.87 0.67
C GLU A 120 2.58 -7.41 0.27
N CYS A 121 2.50 -6.45 1.19
CA CYS A 121 2.61 -5.03 0.85
C CYS A 121 4.04 -4.51 1.05
N ASP A 122 4.90 -4.64 0.03
CA ASP A 122 6.24 -4.03 0.06
C ASP A 122 6.15 -2.53 -0.15
N ILE A 123 6.44 -1.75 0.89
CA ILE A 123 6.51 -0.29 0.83
C ILE A 123 7.77 0.20 0.12
N GLY A 124 8.83 -0.61 0.08
CA GLY A 124 10.15 -0.25 -0.42
C GLY A 124 10.93 0.67 0.53
N PRO A 125 11.89 1.46 0.00
CA PRO A 125 12.79 2.26 0.84
C PRO A 125 12.07 3.33 1.65
N LEU A 126 12.54 3.56 2.86
CA LEU A 126 11.97 4.52 3.80
C LEU A 126 13.03 5.16 4.70
N GLU A 127 12.69 6.30 5.29
CA GLU A 127 13.44 6.92 6.38
C GLU A 127 12.73 6.61 7.70
N VAL A 128 13.51 6.27 8.73
CA VAL A 128 12.99 6.01 10.08
C VAL A 128 13.76 6.85 11.09
N ALA A 129 13.05 7.48 12.03
CA ALA A 129 13.67 8.12 13.19
C ALA A 129 13.76 7.12 14.35
N VAL A 130 14.92 7.03 14.99
CA VAL A 130 15.07 6.20 16.21
C VAL A 130 14.84 7.09 17.43
N ILE A 131 13.81 6.79 18.20
CA ILE A 131 13.37 7.62 19.34
C ILE A 131 13.82 6.97 20.65
N PRO A 132 14.76 7.58 21.40
CA PRO A 132 15.21 7.03 22.68
C PRO A 132 14.07 6.96 23.70
N GLY A 133 13.93 5.78 24.32
CA GLY A 133 12.90 5.51 25.32
C GLY A 133 11.46 5.45 24.79
N ALA A 134 11.24 5.40 23.48
CA ALA A 134 9.90 5.16 22.93
C ALA A 134 9.39 3.76 23.28
N SER A 135 8.09 3.66 23.58
CA SER A 135 7.44 2.39 23.95
C SER A 135 6.96 1.58 22.76
N ASN A 136 6.59 2.25 21.66
CA ASN A 136 6.06 1.63 20.45
C ASN A 136 6.87 2.09 19.23
N ASN A 137 6.97 1.23 18.21
CA ASN A 137 7.27 1.69 16.87
C ASN A 137 6.00 2.35 16.31
N ILE A 138 6.15 3.39 15.50
CA ILE A 138 5.03 4.14 14.95
C ILE A 138 5.10 4.09 13.42
N LEU A 139 3.99 3.69 12.80
CA LEU A 139 3.76 3.84 11.35
C LEU A 139 3.07 5.18 11.13
N GLY A 140 3.83 6.15 10.61
CA GLY A 140 3.36 7.51 10.40
C GLY A 140 2.70 7.74 9.03
N LEU A 141 2.26 8.97 8.82
CA LEU A 141 1.62 9.41 7.59
C LEU A 141 2.55 9.38 6.36
N ASP A 142 3.87 9.38 6.53
CA ASP A 142 4.81 9.23 5.41
C ASP A 142 4.56 7.93 4.64
N ILE A 143 4.37 6.81 5.34
CA ILE A 143 4.09 5.50 4.74
C ILE A 143 2.65 5.40 4.28
N LEU A 144 1.70 5.87 5.09
CA LEU A 144 0.27 5.84 4.73
C LEU A 144 0.01 6.63 3.45
N LYS A 145 0.69 7.77 3.26
CA LYS A 145 0.62 8.57 2.02
C LYS A 145 1.31 7.91 0.85
N LYS A 146 2.44 7.22 1.07
CA LYS A 146 3.15 6.48 0.02
C LYS A 146 2.28 5.37 -0.59
N SER A 147 1.37 4.84 0.20
CA SER A 147 0.47 3.73 -0.15
C SER A 147 -0.95 4.20 -0.47
N ALA A 148 -1.14 5.51 -0.66
CA ALA A 148 -2.44 6.12 -0.82
C ALA A 148 -3.09 5.78 -2.18
N PRO A 149 -4.43 5.84 -2.29
CA PRO A 149 -5.40 6.03 -1.20
C PRO A 149 -5.30 4.98 -0.09
N PHE A 150 -5.53 5.39 1.16
CA PHE A 150 -5.58 4.48 2.31
C PHE A 150 -6.85 4.70 3.14
N ALA A 151 -7.30 3.65 3.83
CA ALA A 151 -8.38 3.71 4.80
C ALA A 151 -8.11 2.79 5.99
N ILE A 152 -8.60 3.18 7.16
CA ILE A 152 -8.65 2.32 8.34
C ILE A 152 -10.09 1.85 8.50
N TYR A 153 -10.31 0.55 8.35
CA TYR A 153 -11.58 -0.09 8.69
C TYR A 153 -11.52 -0.55 10.14
N THR A 154 -12.54 -0.19 10.93
CA THR A 154 -12.64 -0.59 12.33
C THR A 154 -13.39 -1.90 12.51
N PHE A 155 -14.12 -2.37 11.49
CA PHE A 155 -14.84 -3.65 11.49
C PHE A 155 -15.01 -4.23 10.07
N PRO A 156 -14.43 -5.41 9.76
CA PRO A 156 -13.33 -6.04 10.50
C PRO A 156 -12.08 -5.13 10.48
N PRO A 157 -11.30 -5.06 11.57
CA PRO A 157 -10.09 -4.25 11.63
C PRO A 157 -9.11 -4.53 10.49
N SER A 158 -8.92 -3.56 9.61
CA SER A 158 -7.93 -3.64 8.53
C SER A 158 -7.41 -2.28 8.11
N LEU A 159 -6.14 -2.24 7.68
CA LEU A 159 -5.54 -1.14 6.98
C LEU A 159 -5.63 -1.44 5.48
N ALA A 160 -6.46 -0.68 4.78
CA ALA A 160 -6.62 -0.80 3.34
C ALA A 160 -5.71 0.19 2.63
N LEU A 161 -4.93 -0.32 1.68
CA LEU A 161 -3.92 0.41 0.93
C LEU A 161 -4.13 0.18 -0.56
N SER A 162 -3.92 1.21 -1.37
CA SER A 162 -4.12 1.10 -2.82
C SER A 162 -2.85 0.72 -3.55
N ILE A 163 -1.70 1.13 -3.03
CA ILE A 163 -0.42 0.96 -3.72
C ILE A 163 0.58 0.37 -2.74
N CYS A 164 1.17 -0.76 -3.12
CA CYS A 164 2.36 -1.31 -2.50
C CYS A 164 3.37 -1.58 -3.62
N GLY A 165 4.62 -1.21 -3.39
CA GLY A 165 5.71 -1.26 -4.35
C GLY A 165 6.04 0.12 -4.91
N GLN A 166 7.30 0.32 -5.29
CA GLN A 166 7.62 1.44 -6.17
C GLN A 166 7.08 1.11 -7.56
N LEU A 167 6.14 1.92 -8.05
CA LEU A 167 6.31 2.41 -9.41
C LEU A 167 7.62 3.20 -9.38
N VAL A 168 8.75 2.54 -9.66
CA VAL A 168 9.95 3.27 -10.06
C VAL A 168 9.51 4.00 -11.32
N PRO A 169 9.41 5.33 -11.35
CA PRO A 169 9.30 6.01 -12.63
C PRO A 169 10.60 5.63 -13.33
N THR A 170 10.52 4.84 -14.39
CA THR A 170 11.62 4.75 -15.33
C THR A 170 11.82 6.18 -15.80
N HIS A 171 12.83 6.85 -15.25
CA HIS A 171 13.30 8.09 -15.81
C HIS A 171 13.75 7.70 -17.22
N ASN A 172 12.89 7.91 -18.22
CA ASN A 172 13.24 7.83 -19.62
C ASN A 172 14.41 8.79 -19.83
N LYS A 173 15.63 8.29 -19.70
CA LYS A 173 16.78 8.83 -20.40
C LYS A 173 16.64 8.33 -21.84
N GLY A 174 15.74 8.95 -22.56
CA GLY A 174 15.67 8.90 -24.01
C GLY A 174 16.41 10.12 -24.55
N VAL A 175 17.56 9.82 -25.15
CA VAL A 175 18.36 10.55 -26.16
C VAL A 175 17.89 11.97 -26.51
#